data_AF-A0A956BUP4-F1
#
_entry.id   AF-A0A956BUP4-F1
#
_cell.length_a   1.000
_cell.length_b   1.000
_cell.length_c   1.000
_cell.angle_alpha   90.00
_cell.angle_beta   90.00
_cell.angle_gamma   90.00
#
_symmetry.space_group_name_H-M   'P 1'
#
loop_
_entity.id
_entity.type
_entity.pdbx_description
1 polymer ?
#
loop_
_entity_poly.entity_id
_entity_poly.type
_entity_poly.pdbx_seq_one_letter_code
_entity_poly.pdbx_strand_id
1 'polypeptide(L)'
;MRRLGWALSVALLATLVAGDASAFEIRTGFSRGCHEQIATSAFLRQVDQLPRFPDSAVPNDEWEGVADAYLGDVGELDRATRFFLFSVVMGARAPDTEGHSITNVQTLRAAQADPGGQYLHCLRAATDDFDAGNASALAGCRAEILDSFTRVADAATRSGGDRAAEVDEIYVTLDVYGVFEVKVWEPAYRLGRALHTLSDSFAHTLRTADLRGVVHVMNFEAPLAGRHDEERDGMAHSEATDRCSHDGEGENRDRYAAAVDASSDLLLVFAPFLEVPVQGVPPARAALDEVLARWLTLTDPASLGDYGACTRSNDYCASPWLELARRSPTTPVLSCSVGLPPQRSHVPAAPLAPLVVMTLVRMVRRRARRRAPLEAA
;
A
#
# COMPACT_ATOMS: atom_id res chain seq x y z
N MET A 1 40.42 -20.00 -22.19
CA MET A 1 40.04 -18.75 -21.46
C MET A 1 38.62 -18.23 -21.77
N ARG A 2 38.02 -18.49 -22.94
CA ARG A 2 36.66 -17.98 -23.30
C ARG A 2 35.44 -18.63 -22.60
N ARG A 3 35.62 -19.74 -21.87
CA ARG A 3 34.50 -20.47 -21.21
C ARG A 3 34.29 -20.12 -19.73
N LEU A 4 35.24 -19.42 -19.11
CA LEU A 4 35.11 -18.97 -17.71
C LEU A 4 34.25 -17.70 -17.58
N GLY A 5 34.18 -16.87 -18.62
CA GLY A 5 33.43 -15.60 -18.59
C GLY A 5 31.91 -15.78 -18.52
N TRP A 6 31.36 -16.83 -19.15
CA TRP A 6 29.91 -17.04 -19.21
C TRP A 6 29.32 -17.49 -17.86
N ALA A 7 30.06 -18.25 -17.05
CA ALA A 7 29.59 -18.70 -15.74
C ALA A 7 29.56 -17.55 -14.71
N LEU A 8 30.51 -16.61 -14.81
CA LEU A 8 30.50 -15.41 -13.96
C LEU A 8 29.33 -14.48 -14.30
N SER A 9 28.99 -14.32 -15.59
CA SER A 9 27.87 -13.45 -15.99
C SER A 9 26.50 -13.96 -15.55
N VAL A 10 26.27 -15.29 -15.54
CA VAL A 10 24.99 -15.86 -15.08
C VAL A 10 24.87 -15.81 -13.55
N ALA A 11 25.97 -16.01 -12.82
CA ALA A 11 25.98 -15.86 -11.36
C ALA A 11 25.76 -14.40 -10.91
N LEU A 12 26.27 -13.43 -11.66
CA LEU A 12 26.06 -12.00 -11.38
C LEU A 12 24.62 -11.55 -11.69
N LEU A 13 23.97 -12.14 -12.70
CA LEU A 13 22.54 -11.88 -12.98
C LEU A 13 21.61 -12.48 -11.93
N ALA A 14 21.99 -13.62 -11.32
CA ALA A 14 21.17 -14.25 -10.29
C ALA A 14 21.18 -13.49 -8.95
N THR A 15 22.20 -12.66 -8.69
CA THR A 15 22.28 -11.80 -7.50
C THR A 15 21.60 -10.43 -7.66
N LEU A 16 21.06 -10.13 -8.84
CA LEU A 16 20.36 -8.87 -9.12
C LEU A 16 18.84 -8.97 -9.01
N VAL A 17 18.31 -10.10 -8.52
CA VAL A 17 16.92 -10.15 -8.05
C VAL A 17 16.90 -9.53 -6.66
N ALA A 18 16.99 -8.19 -6.62
CA ALA A 18 16.59 -7.44 -5.44
C ALA A 18 15.11 -7.75 -5.21
N GLY A 19 14.76 -8.17 -4.00
CA GLY A 19 13.35 -8.21 -3.61
C GLY A 19 12.85 -6.77 -3.62
N ASP A 20 11.80 -6.51 -4.39
CA ASP A 20 11.10 -5.23 -4.36
C ASP A 20 10.53 -5.07 -2.95
N ALA A 21 11.04 -4.10 -2.17
CA ALA A 21 10.42 -3.72 -0.91
C ALA A 21 9.11 -2.99 -1.25
N SER A 22 8.00 -3.71 -1.26
CA SER A 22 6.68 -3.15 -1.58
C SER A 22 5.92 -2.84 -0.29
N ALA A 23 5.76 -1.54 0.05
CA ALA A 23 4.54 -1.11 0.72
C ALA A 23 3.34 -1.37 -0.22
N PHE A 24 2.11 -1.41 0.27
CA PHE A 24 0.87 -1.67 -0.49
C PHE A 24 1.01 -1.44 -1.98
N GLU A 25 0.69 -2.45 -2.78
CA GLU A 25 0.82 -2.37 -4.23
C GLU A 25 0.08 -1.12 -4.71
N ILE A 26 0.84 -0.08 -5.05
CA ILE A 26 0.34 1.10 -5.75
C ILE A 26 -0.06 0.63 -7.14
N ARG A 27 -1.05 1.24 -7.79
CA ARG A 27 -1.31 0.88 -9.19
C ARG A 27 -0.09 1.27 -10.00
N THR A 28 0.56 0.29 -10.61
CA THR A 28 1.66 0.49 -11.53
C THR A 28 1.22 -0.01 -12.91
N GLY A 29 2.09 0.12 -13.91
CA GLY A 29 1.89 -0.61 -15.16
C GLY A 29 1.87 -2.15 -14.99
N PHE A 30 2.26 -2.67 -13.82
CA PHE A 30 2.54 -4.09 -13.57
C PHE A 30 1.89 -4.68 -12.30
N SER A 31 1.31 -3.86 -11.42
CA SER A 31 0.68 -4.25 -10.14
C SER A 31 -0.62 -3.48 -9.93
N ARG A 32 -1.50 -3.99 -9.06
CA ARG A 32 -2.83 -3.42 -8.86
C ARG A 32 -2.85 -2.57 -7.58
N GLY A 33 -3.33 -1.33 -7.71
CA GLY A 33 -3.47 -0.35 -6.62
C GLY A 33 -4.41 -0.78 -5.51
N CYS A 34 -3.90 -1.20 -4.36
CA CYS A 34 -4.72 -1.70 -3.27
C CYS A 34 -5.53 -0.58 -2.62
N HIS A 35 -4.89 0.57 -2.35
CA HIS A 35 -5.57 1.75 -1.82
C HIS A 35 -6.57 2.34 -2.79
N GLU A 36 -6.21 2.44 -4.06
CA GLU A 36 -7.11 2.90 -5.11
C GLU A 36 -8.35 2.00 -5.21
N GLN A 37 -8.19 0.67 -5.06
CA GLN A 37 -9.29 -0.29 -5.06
C GLN A 37 -10.18 -0.20 -3.82
N ILE A 38 -9.60 -0.06 -2.62
CA ILE A 38 -10.37 0.09 -1.38
C ILE A 38 -11.20 1.37 -1.46
N ALA A 39 -10.57 2.48 -1.84
CA ALA A 39 -11.23 3.77 -2.00
C ALA A 39 -12.34 3.71 -3.07
N THR A 40 -12.06 3.10 -4.23
CA THR A 40 -13.05 2.92 -5.30
C THR A 40 -14.23 2.06 -4.84
N SER A 41 -13.96 0.93 -4.17
CA SER A 41 -15.01 0.03 -3.70
C SER A 41 -15.90 0.68 -2.65
N ALA A 42 -15.30 1.41 -1.70
CA ALA A 42 -16.03 2.15 -0.69
C ALA A 42 -16.86 3.28 -1.31
N PHE A 43 -16.29 4.01 -2.27
CA PHE A 43 -16.98 5.08 -2.99
C PHE A 43 -18.21 4.56 -3.73
N LEU A 44 -18.05 3.50 -4.53
CA LEU A 44 -19.14 2.92 -5.31
C LEU A 44 -20.27 2.35 -4.42
N ARG A 45 -19.94 1.83 -3.23
CA ARG A 45 -20.96 1.39 -2.25
C ARG A 45 -21.78 2.56 -1.69
N GLN A 46 -21.21 3.76 -1.61
CA GLN A 46 -21.83 4.92 -0.97
C GLN A 46 -22.24 6.01 -1.95
N VAL A 47 -22.06 5.83 -3.26
CA VAL A 47 -22.22 6.88 -4.27
C VAL A 47 -23.58 7.60 -4.21
N ASP A 48 -24.66 6.87 -3.92
CA ASP A 48 -26.02 7.42 -3.79
C ASP A 48 -26.23 8.26 -2.53
N GLN A 49 -25.38 8.09 -1.52
CA GLN A 49 -25.40 8.83 -0.25
C GLN A 49 -24.37 9.97 -0.22
N LEU A 50 -23.45 10.01 -1.20
CA LEU A 50 -22.42 11.02 -1.29
C LEU A 50 -22.96 12.35 -1.83
N PRO A 51 -22.34 13.49 -1.46
CA PRO A 51 -22.71 14.78 -2.02
C PRO A 51 -22.41 14.81 -3.51
N ARG A 52 -23.29 15.46 -4.28
CA ARG A 52 -23.07 15.64 -5.71
C ARG A 52 -22.10 16.77 -5.98
N PHE A 53 -21.09 16.50 -6.79
CA PHE A 53 -20.29 17.55 -7.40
C PHE A 53 -21.06 18.16 -8.58
N PRO A 54 -21.10 19.50 -8.76
CA PRO A 54 -21.90 20.10 -9.81
C PRO A 54 -21.23 19.92 -11.19
N ASP A 55 -21.99 19.46 -12.18
CA ASP A 55 -21.51 19.27 -13.57
C ASP A 55 -20.84 20.51 -14.14
N SER A 56 -21.35 21.70 -13.82
CA SER A 56 -20.82 22.97 -14.29
C SER A 56 -19.44 23.33 -13.70
N ALA A 57 -19.02 22.68 -12.62
CA ALA A 57 -17.72 22.86 -11.99
C ALA A 57 -16.70 21.81 -12.42
N VAL A 58 -17.10 20.80 -13.20
CA VAL A 58 -16.15 19.80 -13.72
C VAL A 58 -15.21 20.50 -14.69
N PRO A 59 -13.87 20.34 -14.53
CA PRO A 59 -12.91 20.96 -15.43
C PRO A 59 -12.99 20.40 -16.86
N ASN A 60 -12.15 20.95 -17.75
CA ASN A 60 -11.97 20.47 -19.13
C ASN A 60 -11.54 18.98 -19.17
N ASP A 61 -11.53 18.38 -20.35
CA ASP A 61 -11.40 16.92 -20.53
C ASP A 61 -9.98 16.37 -20.20
N GLU A 62 -9.03 17.20 -19.77
CA GLU A 62 -7.63 16.80 -19.51
C GLU A 62 -7.51 15.74 -18.41
N TRP A 63 -8.36 15.81 -17.38
CA TRP A 63 -8.36 14.82 -16.30
C TRP A 63 -8.88 13.44 -16.75
N GLU A 64 -9.71 13.37 -17.79
CA GLU A 64 -10.37 12.13 -18.20
C GLU A 64 -9.37 11.09 -18.71
N GLY A 65 -8.36 11.52 -19.48
CA GLY A 65 -7.31 10.63 -19.96
C GLY A 65 -6.47 10.03 -18.81
N VAL A 66 -6.26 10.79 -17.74
CA VAL A 66 -5.58 10.30 -16.54
C VAL A 66 -6.51 9.43 -15.69
N ALA A 67 -7.79 9.76 -15.61
CA ALA A 67 -8.79 8.94 -14.93
C ALA A 67 -8.92 7.55 -15.58
N ASP A 68 -8.89 7.44 -16.90
CA ASP A 68 -8.91 6.16 -17.61
C ASP A 68 -7.73 5.27 -17.21
N ALA A 69 -6.55 5.87 -17.00
CA ALA A 69 -5.35 5.16 -16.60
C ALA A 69 -5.42 4.61 -15.16
N TYR A 70 -6.20 5.22 -14.26
CA TYR A 70 -6.23 4.89 -12.84
C TYR A 70 -7.50 4.22 -12.35
N LEU A 71 -8.68 4.66 -12.81
CA LEU A 71 -9.96 4.12 -12.38
C LEU A 71 -10.23 2.73 -12.98
N GLY A 72 -9.77 2.48 -14.21
CA GLY A 72 -10.13 1.25 -14.92
C GLY A 72 -11.64 1.18 -15.21
N ASP A 73 -12.21 -0.03 -15.16
CA ASP A 73 -13.65 -0.24 -15.36
C ASP A 73 -14.39 -0.07 -14.02
N VAL A 74 -14.96 1.12 -13.81
CA VAL A 74 -15.79 1.48 -12.66
C VAL A 74 -17.29 1.47 -12.98
N GLY A 75 -17.67 0.93 -14.15
CA GLY A 75 -19.02 1.01 -14.67
C GLY A 75 -19.42 2.41 -15.17
N GLU A 76 -20.71 2.56 -15.46
CA GLU A 76 -21.31 3.80 -15.95
C GLU A 76 -21.52 4.77 -14.78
N LEU A 77 -20.72 5.85 -14.75
CA LEU A 77 -20.88 6.98 -13.85
C LEU A 77 -21.08 8.24 -14.69
N ASP A 78 -21.94 9.16 -14.24
CA ASP A 78 -21.97 10.49 -14.84
C ASP A 78 -20.64 11.21 -14.65
N ARG A 79 -20.42 12.26 -15.44
CA ARG A 79 -19.12 12.93 -15.55
C ARG A 79 -18.67 13.54 -14.22
N ALA A 80 -19.57 14.19 -13.47
CA ALA A 80 -19.22 14.80 -12.19
C ALA A 80 -18.95 13.75 -11.11
N THR A 81 -19.73 12.68 -11.06
CA THR A 81 -19.48 11.55 -10.14
C THR A 81 -18.16 10.86 -10.46
N ARG A 82 -17.82 10.68 -11.75
CA ARG A 82 -16.52 10.15 -12.17
C ARG A 82 -15.36 11.07 -11.77
N PHE A 83 -15.53 12.40 -11.90
CA PHE A 83 -14.51 13.36 -11.46
C PHE A 83 -14.30 13.36 -9.95
N PHE A 84 -15.38 13.20 -9.17
CA PHE A 84 -15.30 13.02 -7.72
C PHE A 84 -14.51 11.75 -7.37
N LEU A 85 -14.91 10.59 -7.93
CA LEU A 85 -14.19 9.34 -7.72
C LEU A 85 -12.70 9.46 -8.11
N PHE A 86 -12.41 10.06 -9.26
CA PHE A 86 -11.04 10.34 -9.71
C PHE A 86 -10.24 11.12 -8.66
N SER A 87 -10.82 12.20 -8.13
CA SER A 87 -10.18 13.04 -7.11
C SER A 87 -9.89 12.26 -5.83
N VAL A 88 -10.83 11.41 -5.38
CA VAL A 88 -10.64 10.52 -4.23
C VAL A 88 -9.50 9.53 -4.47
N VAL A 89 -9.47 8.89 -5.64
CA VAL A 89 -8.43 7.91 -5.99
C VAL A 89 -7.05 8.55 -6.08
N MET A 90 -6.95 9.75 -6.65
CA MET A 90 -5.69 10.51 -6.67
C MET A 90 -5.23 10.87 -5.25
N GLY A 91 -6.18 11.23 -4.38
CA GLY A 91 -5.92 11.46 -2.96
C GLY A 91 -5.40 10.22 -2.24
N ALA A 92 -6.01 9.06 -2.48
CA ALA A 92 -5.62 7.80 -1.85
C ALA A 92 -4.23 7.31 -2.31
N ARG A 93 -3.84 7.66 -3.53
CA ARG A 93 -2.53 7.32 -4.10
C ARG A 93 -1.41 8.24 -3.64
N ALA A 94 -1.72 9.51 -3.36
CA ALA A 94 -0.70 10.53 -3.14
C ALA A 94 0.29 10.21 -2.01
N PRO A 95 -0.12 9.68 -0.84
CA PRO A 95 0.80 9.29 0.22
C PRO A 95 1.90 8.32 -0.21
N ASP A 96 1.57 7.34 -1.04
CA ASP A 96 2.52 6.28 -1.43
C ASP A 96 3.53 6.73 -2.50
N THR A 97 3.24 7.82 -3.19
CA THR A 97 4.04 8.28 -4.34
C THR A 97 4.67 9.64 -4.13
N GLU A 98 4.05 10.49 -3.31
CA GLU A 98 4.36 11.92 -3.18
C GLU A 98 4.45 12.64 -4.54
N GLY A 99 3.68 12.17 -5.53
CA GLY A 99 3.74 12.69 -6.90
C GLY A 99 4.92 12.19 -7.74
N HIS A 100 5.79 11.34 -7.20
CA HIS A 100 6.92 10.74 -7.92
C HIS A 100 6.55 9.46 -8.67
N SER A 101 7.36 9.12 -9.69
CA SER A 101 7.26 7.81 -10.35
C SER A 101 7.60 6.71 -9.35
N ILE A 102 6.80 5.65 -9.36
CA ILE A 102 7.08 4.41 -8.64
C ILE A 102 8.36 3.70 -9.13
N THR A 103 8.83 4.02 -10.35
CA THR A 103 10.07 3.47 -10.89
C THR A 103 11.29 4.24 -10.40
N ASN A 104 11.10 5.40 -9.76
CA ASN A 104 12.14 6.12 -9.08
C ASN A 104 12.30 5.60 -7.63
N VAL A 105 12.83 4.37 -7.54
CA VAL A 105 13.04 3.66 -6.27
C VAL A 105 13.87 4.48 -5.27
N GLN A 106 14.80 5.32 -5.74
CA GLN A 106 15.60 6.15 -4.85
C GLN A 106 14.75 7.21 -4.13
N THR A 107 13.87 7.89 -4.86
CA THR A 107 13.00 8.92 -4.29
C THR A 107 11.92 8.30 -3.42
N LEU A 108 11.26 7.24 -3.89
CA LEU A 108 10.29 6.53 -3.06
C LEU A 108 10.90 6.03 -1.76
N ARG A 109 12.11 5.47 -1.80
CA ARG A 109 12.82 5.06 -0.60
C ARG A 109 13.07 6.22 0.37
N ALA A 110 13.40 7.41 -0.14
CA ALA A 110 13.63 8.56 0.71
C ALA A 110 12.33 9.02 1.40
N ALA A 111 11.21 9.01 0.68
CA ALA A 111 9.89 9.30 1.22
C ALA A 111 9.47 8.26 2.26
N GLN A 112 9.57 6.97 1.94
CA GLN A 112 9.18 5.88 2.83
C GLN A 112 10.08 5.75 4.07
N ALA A 113 11.33 6.23 4.00
CA ALA A 113 12.25 6.29 5.13
C ALA A 113 12.10 7.58 5.94
N ASP A 114 11.24 8.53 5.54
CA ASP A 114 10.99 9.74 6.32
C ASP A 114 10.29 9.38 7.63
N PRO A 115 10.89 9.66 8.80
CA PRO A 115 10.24 9.46 10.08
C PRO A 115 8.95 10.29 10.20
N GLY A 116 8.87 11.43 9.49
CA GLY A 116 7.67 12.28 9.46
C GLY A 116 6.47 11.66 8.75
N GLY A 117 6.70 10.72 7.84
CA GLY A 117 5.65 10.08 7.04
C GLY A 117 4.99 8.85 7.67
N GLN A 118 5.54 8.30 8.77
CA GLN A 118 5.09 7.00 9.31
C GLN A 118 3.62 7.02 9.75
N TYR A 119 3.14 8.13 10.32
CA TYR A 119 1.75 8.24 10.78
C TYR A 119 0.74 8.32 9.65
N LEU A 120 1.13 8.86 8.49
CA LEU A 120 0.29 8.87 7.30
C LEU A 120 -0.04 7.44 6.83
N HIS A 121 0.88 6.51 7.12
CA HIS A 121 0.77 5.09 6.88
C HIS A 121 0.37 4.29 8.13
N CYS A 122 -0.06 4.93 9.23
CA CYS A 122 -0.39 4.27 10.49
C CYS A 122 0.67 3.27 10.98
N LEU A 123 1.95 3.58 10.72
CA LEU A 123 3.12 2.84 11.18
C LEU A 123 3.72 3.53 12.40
N ARG A 124 4.53 2.79 13.14
CA ARG A 124 5.33 3.32 14.25
C ARG A 124 6.44 4.22 13.74
N ALA A 125 6.54 5.41 14.34
CA ALA A 125 7.67 6.30 14.15
C ALA A 125 8.91 5.81 14.91
N ALA A 126 10.07 6.42 14.62
CA ALA A 126 11.34 6.05 15.23
C ALA A 126 11.41 6.24 16.77
N THR A 127 10.45 6.97 17.35
CA THR A 127 10.35 7.23 18.81
C THR A 127 9.20 6.46 19.47
N ASP A 128 8.43 5.69 18.69
CA ASP A 128 7.33 4.89 19.22
C ASP A 128 7.88 3.59 19.75
N ASP A 129 8.33 3.63 21.01
CA ASP A 129 9.01 2.52 21.66
C ASP A 129 8.06 1.68 22.55
N PHE A 130 8.36 0.38 22.65
CA PHE A 130 7.73 -0.63 23.49
C PHE A 130 6.21 -0.74 23.29
N ASP A 131 5.46 -1.09 24.33
CA ASP A 131 4.00 -1.21 24.20
C ASP A 131 3.33 0.17 23.94
N ALA A 132 3.85 1.23 24.56
CA ALA A 132 3.33 2.59 24.43
C ALA A 132 3.34 3.13 23.00
N GLY A 133 4.32 2.69 22.18
CA GLY A 133 4.40 3.07 20.77
C GLY A 133 3.18 2.67 19.93
N ASN A 134 2.44 1.63 20.32
CA ASN A 134 1.18 1.27 19.65
C ASN A 134 0.12 2.39 19.79
N ALA A 135 0.00 2.95 21.00
CA ALA A 135 -0.94 4.04 21.27
C ALA A 135 -0.50 5.34 20.57
N SER A 136 0.81 5.64 20.58
CA SER A 136 1.37 6.82 19.90
C SER A 136 1.13 6.78 18.39
N ALA A 137 1.42 5.64 17.74
CA ALA A 137 1.23 5.48 16.29
C ALA A 137 -0.25 5.61 15.89
N LEU A 138 -1.18 5.02 16.66
CA LEU A 138 -2.61 5.19 16.42
C LEU A 138 -3.10 6.62 16.64
N ALA A 139 -2.55 7.32 17.64
CA ALA A 139 -2.86 8.73 17.85
C ALA A 139 -2.37 9.59 16.67
N GLY A 140 -1.17 9.31 16.13
CA GLY A 140 -0.64 9.94 14.92
C GLY A 140 -1.52 9.67 13.69
N CYS A 141 -1.84 8.41 13.43
CA CYS A 141 -2.75 7.96 12.38
C CYS A 141 -4.12 8.68 12.44
N ARG A 142 -4.71 8.79 13.64
CA ARG A 142 -5.95 9.57 13.86
C ARG A 142 -5.73 11.05 13.55
N ALA A 143 -4.62 11.64 13.97
CA ALA A 143 -4.33 13.05 13.72
C ALA A 143 -4.22 13.37 12.22
N GLU A 144 -3.63 12.49 11.41
CA GLU A 144 -3.54 12.65 9.95
C GLU A 144 -4.91 12.64 9.26
N ILE A 145 -5.81 11.74 9.69
CA ILE A 145 -7.20 11.70 9.18
C ILE A 145 -7.94 12.98 9.58
N LEU A 146 -7.79 13.43 10.82
CA LEU A 146 -8.41 14.64 11.33
C LEU A 146 -7.88 15.91 10.63
N ASP A 147 -6.58 15.98 10.36
CA ASP A 147 -5.96 17.07 9.57
C ASP A 147 -6.53 17.11 8.16
N SER A 148 -6.66 15.94 7.51
CA SER A 148 -7.25 15.84 6.18
C SER A 148 -8.69 16.37 6.13
N PHE A 149 -9.54 16.01 7.11
CA PHE A 149 -10.90 16.54 7.23
C PHE A 149 -10.95 18.03 7.64
N THR A 150 -9.97 18.50 8.41
CA THR A 150 -9.84 19.93 8.70
C THR A 150 -9.57 20.72 7.42
N ARG A 151 -8.69 20.21 6.55
CA ARG A 151 -8.42 20.81 5.23
C ARG A 151 -9.62 20.79 4.30
N VAL A 152 -10.49 19.78 4.38
CA VAL A 152 -11.78 19.75 3.68
C VAL A 152 -12.64 20.95 4.10
N ALA A 153 -12.82 21.14 5.42
CA ALA A 153 -13.61 22.26 5.95
C ALA A 153 -12.98 23.63 5.65
N ASP A 154 -11.65 23.72 5.69
CA ASP A 154 -10.93 24.93 5.31
C ASP A 154 -11.14 25.27 3.84
N ALA A 155 -11.10 24.28 2.94
CA ALA A 155 -11.36 24.49 1.52
C ALA A 155 -12.78 25.02 1.27
N ALA A 156 -13.78 24.40 1.90
CA ALA A 156 -15.17 24.88 1.85
C ALA A 156 -15.33 26.30 2.40
N THR A 157 -14.62 26.62 3.50
CA THR A 157 -14.64 27.97 4.09
C THR A 157 -13.98 29.00 3.16
N ARG A 158 -12.83 28.67 2.57
CA ARG A 158 -12.10 29.54 1.64
C ARG A 158 -12.90 29.83 0.36
N SER A 159 -13.61 28.83 -0.16
CA SER A 159 -14.44 28.95 -1.36
C SER A 159 -15.78 29.64 -1.11
N GLY A 160 -16.19 29.81 0.16
CA GLY A 160 -17.55 30.19 0.50
C GLY A 160 -18.60 29.16 0.05
N GLY A 161 -18.20 27.89 -0.11
CA GLY A 161 -19.02 26.80 -0.63
C GLY A 161 -19.12 26.73 -2.16
N ASP A 162 -18.39 27.57 -2.90
CA ASP A 162 -18.31 27.47 -4.36
C ASP A 162 -17.41 26.30 -4.78
N ARG A 163 -18.03 25.22 -5.26
CA ARG A 163 -17.33 23.99 -5.69
C ARG A 163 -16.39 24.20 -6.86
N ALA A 164 -16.65 25.18 -7.73
CA ALA A 164 -15.74 25.48 -8.84
C ALA A 164 -14.42 26.09 -8.34
N ALA A 165 -14.48 26.87 -7.26
CA ALA A 165 -13.31 27.45 -6.61
C ALA A 165 -12.53 26.46 -5.73
N GLU A 166 -13.04 25.24 -5.54
CA GLU A 166 -12.38 24.14 -4.81
C GLU A 166 -11.65 23.16 -5.74
N VAL A 167 -11.63 23.43 -7.04
CA VAL A 167 -10.84 22.64 -8.00
C VAL A 167 -9.39 23.13 -7.95
N ASP A 168 -8.47 22.20 -7.66
CA ASP A 168 -7.05 22.46 -7.49
C ASP A 168 -6.20 21.61 -8.45
N GLU A 169 -4.97 22.03 -8.69
CA GLU A 169 -4.01 21.37 -9.58
C GLU A 169 -3.02 20.54 -8.74
N ILE A 170 -2.89 19.26 -9.11
CA ILE A 170 -1.91 18.35 -8.51
C ILE A 170 -0.96 17.79 -9.58
N TYR A 171 0.21 17.36 -9.14
CA TYR A 171 1.17 16.66 -9.99
C TYR A 171 1.01 15.15 -9.83
N VAL A 172 0.81 14.45 -10.95
CA VAL A 172 0.71 13.00 -11.01
C VAL A 172 1.77 12.48 -11.97
N THR A 173 2.55 11.50 -11.53
CA THR A 173 3.51 10.84 -12.43
C THR A 173 2.90 9.58 -13.04
N LEU A 174 2.81 9.57 -14.37
CA LEU A 174 2.57 8.37 -15.17
C LEU A 174 3.93 7.78 -15.58
N ASP A 175 4.27 6.59 -15.10
CA ASP A 175 5.67 6.07 -15.13
C ASP A 175 6.36 6.08 -16.49
N VAL A 176 5.60 5.92 -17.57
CA VAL A 176 6.14 5.92 -18.94
C VAL A 176 6.06 7.30 -19.59
N TYR A 177 5.15 8.16 -19.13
CA TYR A 177 4.80 9.41 -19.80
C TYR A 177 5.32 10.66 -19.09
N GLY A 178 5.74 10.54 -17.83
CA GLY A 178 6.29 11.64 -17.03
C GLY A 178 5.29 12.26 -16.07
N VAL A 179 5.58 13.49 -15.63
CA VAL A 179 4.76 14.25 -14.69
C VAL A 179 3.69 15.02 -15.45
N PHE A 180 2.45 14.91 -15.00
CA PHE A 180 1.28 15.62 -15.52
C PHE A 180 0.72 16.50 -14.42
N GLU A 181 0.24 17.67 -14.83
CA GLU A 181 -0.61 18.51 -14.01
C GLU A 181 -2.06 18.14 -14.30
N VAL A 182 -2.81 17.77 -13.27
CA VAL A 182 -4.21 17.38 -13.39
C VAL A 182 -5.05 18.06 -12.34
N LYS A 183 -6.28 18.40 -12.72
CA LYS A 183 -7.24 19.01 -11.82
C LYS A 183 -7.95 17.97 -10.99
N VAL A 184 -8.16 18.27 -9.71
CA VAL A 184 -8.94 17.46 -8.77
C VAL A 184 -9.84 18.37 -7.95
N TRP A 185 -10.93 17.84 -7.43
CA TRP A 185 -11.69 18.52 -6.39
C TRP A 185 -10.93 18.39 -5.06
N GLU A 186 -10.40 19.50 -4.53
CA GLU A 186 -9.50 19.51 -3.35
C GLU A 186 -10.11 18.77 -2.14
N PRO A 187 -11.35 19.06 -1.70
CA PRO A 187 -12.03 18.27 -0.67
C PRO A 187 -12.02 16.75 -0.90
N ALA A 188 -12.32 16.29 -2.11
CA ALA A 188 -12.33 14.87 -2.44
C ALA A 188 -10.92 14.27 -2.44
N TYR A 189 -9.92 15.03 -2.90
CA TYR A 189 -8.52 14.64 -2.83
C TYR A 189 -8.06 14.48 -1.37
N ARG A 190 -8.42 15.41 -0.47
CA ARG A 190 -8.11 15.29 0.97
C ARG A 190 -8.84 14.12 1.63
N LEU A 191 -10.10 13.88 1.25
CA LEU A 191 -10.84 12.68 1.66
C LEU A 191 -10.11 11.41 1.22
N GLY A 192 -9.61 11.36 -0.02
CA GLY A 192 -8.79 10.26 -0.52
C GLY A 192 -7.55 10.00 0.35
N ARG A 193 -6.82 11.04 0.75
CA ARG A 193 -5.67 10.91 1.67
C ARG A 193 -6.07 10.34 3.03
N ALA A 194 -7.22 10.77 3.57
CA ALA A 194 -7.75 10.21 4.82
C ALA A 194 -8.13 8.72 4.66
N LEU A 195 -8.71 8.34 3.52
CA LEU A 195 -9.05 6.94 3.22
C LEU A 195 -7.80 6.07 3.08
N HIS A 196 -6.72 6.60 2.51
CA HIS A 196 -5.43 5.92 2.47
C HIS A 196 -4.95 5.60 3.88
N THR A 197 -4.81 6.60 4.75
CA THR A 197 -4.37 6.39 6.14
C THR A 197 -5.26 5.39 6.88
N LEU A 198 -6.59 5.50 6.73
CA LEU A 198 -7.50 4.53 7.34
C LEU A 198 -7.30 3.11 6.79
N SER A 199 -7.07 2.96 5.48
CA SER A 199 -6.80 1.67 4.84
C SER A 199 -5.49 1.06 5.33
N ASP A 200 -4.44 1.87 5.47
CA ASP A 200 -3.13 1.45 5.97
C ASP A 200 -3.20 0.90 7.39
N SER A 201 -4.10 1.45 8.22
CA SER A 201 -4.35 0.91 9.55
C SER A 201 -4.83 -0.55 9.55
N PHE A 202 -5.28 -1.10 8.41
CA PHE A 202 -5.65 -2.50 8.28
C PHE A 202 -4.51 -3.39 7.84
N ALA A 203 -3.49 -2.94 7.08
CA ALA A 203 -2.34 -3.80 6.81
C ALA A 203 -1.24 -3.65 7.85
N HIS A 204 -1.00 -2.44 8.32
CA HIS A 204 0.14 -2.14 9.19
C HIS A 204 -0.14 -2.40 10.67
N THR A 205 -1.20 -3.17 10.97
CA THR A 205 -1.57 -3.57 12.33
C THR A 205 -1.94 -5.05 12.44
N LEU A 206 -1.68 -5.62 13.61
CA LEU A 206 -2.37 -6.81 14.06
C LEU A 206 -3.71 -6.38 14.67
N ARG A 207 -4.76 -7.16 14.44
CA ARG A 207 -6.11 -6.84 14.90
C ARG A 207 -6.75 -7.98 15.68
N THR A 208 -7.88 -7.70 16.32
CA THR A 208 -8.80 -8.70 16.85
C THR A 208 -9.40 -9.54 15.73
N ALA A 209 -10.04 -10.66 16.07
CA ALA A 209 -10.65 -11.56 15.09
C ALA A 209 -11.79 -10.90 14.30
N ASP A 210 -12.52 -9.97 14.92
CA ASP A 210 -13.59 -9.19 14.28
C ASP A 210 -13.07 -7.96 13.50
N LEU A 211 -11.75 -7.77 13.45
CA LEU A 211 -11.07 -6.67 12.77
C LEU A 211 -11.43 -5.27 13.29
N ARG A 212 -12.12 -5.13 14.43
CA ARG A 212 -12.50 -3.81 14.98
C ARG A 212 -11.43 -3.22 15.89
N GLY A 213 -10.79 -4.07 16.69
CA GLY A 213 -9.75 -3.67 17.62
C GLY A 213 -8.36 -3.83 17.02
N VAL A 214 -7.49 -2.84 17.24
CA VAL A 214 -6.06 -2.93 16.94
C VAL A 214 -5.35 -3.58 18.13
N VAL A 215 -4.48 -4.55 17.87
CA VAL A 215 -3.71 -5.29 18.89
C VAL A 215 -2.26 -4.78 18.95
N HIS A 216 -1.66 -4.53 17.79
CA HIS A 216 -0.27 -4.10 17.67
C HIS A 216 -0.08 -3.30 16.38
N VAL A 217 0.80 -2.30 16.38
CA VAL A 217 1.15 -1.49 15.20
C VAL A 217 2.56 -1.86 14.73
N MET A 218 2.73 -2.04 13.42
CA MET A 218 4.01 -2.44 12.83
C MET A 218 4.97 -1.24 12.66
N ASN A 219 6.25 -1.54 12.45
CA ASN A 219 7.29 -0.55 12.15
C ASN A 219 7.90 -0.85 10.77
N PHE A 220 8.07 0.18 9.94
CA PHE A 220 8.69 0.05 8.61
C PHE A 220 10.10 0.63 8.57
N GLU A 221 10.28 1.84 9.13
CA GLU A 221 11.53 2.60 9.04
C GLU A 221 12.71 1.88 9.71
N ALA A 222 12.55 1.35 10.93
CA ALA A 222 13.65 0.72 11.64
C ALA A 222 14.13 -0.59 10.97
N PRO A 223 13.24 -1.49 10.48
CA PRO A 223 13.62 -2.61 9.62
C PRO A 223 14.32 -2.19 8.33
N LEU A 224 13.80 -1.18 7.63
CA LEU A 224 14.38 -0.67 6.39
C LEU A 224 15.81 -0.13 6.61
N ALA A 225 16.03 0.56 7.73
CA ALA A 225 17.31 1.13 8.12
C ALA A 225 18.30 0.08 8.69
N GLY A 226 17.87 -1.17 8.91
CA GLY A 226 18.71 -2.24 9.45
C GLY A 226 19.10 -2.07 10.92
N ARG A 227 18.29 -1.31 11.67
CA ARG A 227 18.49 -1.01 13.11
C ARG A 227 17.33 -1.50 13.98
N HIS A 228 16.55 -2.43 13.45
CA HIS A 228 15.34 -2.95 14.05
C HIS A 228 15.62 -3.79 15.30
N ASP A 229 14.95 -3.43 16.38
CA ASP A 229 14.84 -4.19 17.61
C ASP A 229 13.35 -4.46 17.87
N GLU A 230 12.87 -5.67 17.60
CA GLU A 230 11.44 -5.99 17.66
C GLU A 230 10.83 -5.81 19.05
N GLU A 231 11.62 -5.91 20.13
CA GLU A 231 11.14 -5.67 21.50
C GLU A 231 10.83 -4.19 21.74
N ARG A 232 11.69 -3.31 21.20
CA ARG A 232 11.52 -1.85 21.28
C ARG A 232 10.57 -1.32 20.19
N ASP A 233 10.80 -1.69 18.94
CA ASP A 233 10.17 -1.10 17.76
C ASP A 233 8.82 -1.77 17.43
N GLY A 234 8.52 -2.93 18.02
CA GLY A 234 7.38 -3.76 17.63
C GLY A 234 7.67 -4.64 16.41
N MET A 235 6.65 -5.32 15.88
CA MET A 235 6.78 -6.15 14.68
C MET A 235 7.21 -5.33 13.45
N ALA A 236 8.12 -5.86 12.64
CA ALA A 236 8.42 -5.31 11.32
C ALA A 236 7.17 -5.37 10.41
N HIS A 237 6.99 -4.33 9.61
CA HIS A 237 6.02 -4.28 8.52
C HIS A 237 6.11 -5.52 7.61
N SER A 238 4.99 -5.92 7.01
CA SER A 238 4.88 -7.12 6.19
C SER A 238 4.26 -6.83 4.83
N GLU A 239 4.98 -7.16 3.76
CA GLU A 239 4.43 -7.07 2.40
C GLU A 239 3.26 -8.05 2.18
N ALA A 240 3.11 -9.06 3.03
CA ALA A 240 2.03 -10.02 2.90
C ALA A 240 0.69 -9.46 3.37
N THR A 241 0.69 -8.55 4.35
CA THR A 241 -0.52 -7.85 4.83
C THR A 241 -0.97 -6.74 3.89
N ASP A 242 -0.09 -6.31 2.99
CA ASP A 242 -0.30 -5.25 2.01
C ASP A 242 -0.98 -5.73 0.73
N ARG A 243 -1.07 -7.04 0.52
CA ARG A 243 -1.60 -7.61 -0.72
C ARG A 243 -3.13 -7.61 -0.71
N CYS A 244 -3.72 -6.83 -1.61
CA CYS A 244 -5.14 -6.97 -1.95
C CYS A 244 -5.42 -8.33 -2.61
N SER A 245 -6.08 -9.24 -1.90
CA SER A 245 -6.60 -10.47 -2.51
C SER A 245 -7.93 -10.19 -3.22
N HIS A 246 -7.84 -9.56 -4.39
CA HIS A 246 -9.00 -9.09 -5.17
C HIS A 246 -9.96 -10.23 -5.55
N ASP A 247 -9.47 -11.45 -5.76
CA ASP A 247 -10.29 -12.54 -6.32
C ASP A 247 -11.14 -13.29 -5.27
N GLY A 248 -11.31 -12.73 -4.06
CA GLY A 248 -12.07 -13.37 -2.98
C GLY A 248 -11.40 -14.62 -2.40
N GLU A 249 -10.16 -14.87 -2.79
CA GLU A 249 -9.31 -15.99 -2.41
C GLU A 249 -8.03 -15.47 -1.77
N GLY A 250 -7.78 -15.81 -0.50
CA GLY A 250 -6.55 -15.47 0.19
C GLY A 250 -6.74 -15.13 1.65
N GLU A 251 -5.67 -15.24 2.42
CA GLU A 251 -5.66 -15.02 3.87
C GLU A 251 -5.91 -13.55 4.27
N ASN A 252 -5.78 -12.60 3.32
CA ASN A 252 -5.97 -11.16 3.57
C ASN A 252 -7.37 -10.63 3.21
N ARG A 253 -8.28 -11.49 2.71
CA ARG A 253 -9.59 -11.09 2.19
C ARG A 253 -10.43 -10.35 3.24
N ASP A 254 -10.47 -10.87 4.45
CA ASP A 254 -11.34 -10.33 5.50
C ASP A 254 -10.83 -8.95 5.96
N ARG A 255 -9.49 -8.75 5.99
CA ARG A 255 -8.86 -7.44 6.25
C ARG A 255 -9.20 -6.43 5.16
N TYR A 256 -9.11 -6.83 3.89
CA TYR A 256 -9.53 -5.98 2.77
C TYR A 256 -11.00 -5.58 2.88
N ALA A 257 -11.90 -6.54 3.15
CA ALA A 257 -13.33 -6.27 3.30
C ALA A 257 -13.60 -5.28 4.46
N ALA A 258 -12.94 -5.46 5.61
CA ALA A 258 -13.05 -4.56 6.74
C ALA A 258 -12.50 -3.16 6.45
N ALA A 259 -11.41 -3.05 5.67
CA ALA A 259 -10.89 -1.76 5.21
C ALA A 259 -11.91 -1.04 4.32
N VAL A 260 -12.55 -1.74 3.39
CA VAL A 260 -13.62 -1.16 2.56
C VAL A 260 -14.82 -0.72 3.41
N ASP A 261 -15.20 -1.49 4.42
CA ASP A 261 -16.29 -1.13 5.34
C ASP A 261 -15.92 0.12 6.16
N ALA A 262 -14.69 0.22 6.65
CA ALA A 262 -14.19 1.37 7.39
C ALA A 262 -14.11 2.63 6.52
N SER A 263 -13.60 2.49 5.29
CA SER A 263 -13.58 3.53 4.28
C SER A 263 -15.00 4.00 3.92
N SER A 264 -15.96 3.08 3.86
CA SER A 264 -17.38 3.41 3.63
C SER A 264 -17.96 4.22 4.78
N ASP A 265 -17.68 3.85 6.03
CA ASP A 265 -18.09 4.61 7.21
C ASP A 265 -17.51 6.03 7.21
N LEU A 266 -16.23 6.17 6.81
CA LEU A 266 -15.56 7.47 6.72
C LEU A 266 -16.13 8.36 5.61
N LEU A 267 -16.47 7.78 4.46
CA LEU A 267 -17.14 8.48 3.35
C LEU A 267 -18.49 9.07 3.78
N LEU A 268 -19.26 8.37 4.60
CA LEU A 268 -20.59 8.82 5.04
C LEU A 268 -20.55 10.06 5.95
N VAL A 269 -19.42 10.33 6.61
CA VAL A 269 -19.25 11.55 7.43
C VAL A 269 -18.64 12.71 6.65
N PHE A 270 -18.41 12.57 5.34
CA PHE A 270 -17.78 13.60 4.50
C PHE A 270 -18.67 14.83 4.27
N ALA A 271 -19.95 14.62 3.93
CA ALA A 271 -20.83 15.70 3.46
C ALA A 271 -20.93 16.91 4.42
N PRO A 272 -21.06 16.73 5.75
CA PRO A 272 -21.08 17.87 6.66
C PRO A 272 -19.84 18.76 6.56
N PHE A 273 -18.65 18.20 6.37
CA PHE A 273 -17.40 18.99 6.29
C PHE A 273 -17.31 19.88 5.06
N LEU A 274 -18.20 19.69 4.09
CA LEU A 274 -18.32 20.54 2.92
C LEU A 274 -19.15 21.81 3.16
N GLU A 275 -19.80 21.93 4.33
CA GLU A 275 -20.60 23.10 4.69
C GLU A 275 -19.73 24.21 5.30
N VAL A 276 -20.01 25.46 4.93
CA VAL A 276 -19.33 26.62 5.53
C VAL A 276 -19.78 26.77 6.99
N PRO A 277 -18.87 26.70 7.98
CA PRO A 277 -19.27 26.76 9.38
C PRO A 277 -19.89 28.11 9.75
N VAL A 278 -21.07 28.09 10.37
CA VAL A 278 -21.74 29.32 10.86
C VAL A 278 -21.06 29.90 12.12
N GLN A 279 -20.31 29.07 12.88
CA GLN A 279 -19.68 29.43 14.16
C GLN A 279 -18.22 28.95 14.31
N GLY A 280 -17.52 28.67 13.21
CA GLY A 280 -16.10 28.30 13.22
C GLY A 280 -15.75 26.90 13.77
N VAL A 281 -16.74 26.10 14.16
CA VAL A 281 -16.56 24.67 14.45
C VAL A 281 -17.03 23.88 13.23
N PRO A 282 -16.18 23.06 12.59
CA PRO A 282 -16.60 22.19 11.50
C PRO A 282 -17.75 21.30 11.98
N PRO A 283 -18.87 21.24 11.23
CA PRO A 283 -19.93 20.30 11.57
C PRO A 283 -19.39 18.87 11.52
N ALA A 284 -19.95 18.01 12.39
CA ALA A 284 -19.72 16.56 12.42
C ALA A 284 -18.37 16.03 12.95
N ARG A 285 -17.57 16.83 13.68
CA ARG A 285 -16.36 16.30 14.37
C ARG A 285 -16.65 15.07 15.24
N ALA A 286 -17.76 15.08 15.97
CA ALA A 286 -18.15 13.94 16.81
C ALA A 286 -18.46 12.67 16.00
N ALA A 287 -19.04 12.78 14.80
CA ALA A 287 -19.31 11.64 13.94
C ALA A 287 -18.02 11.06 13.37
N LEU A 288 -17.08 11.93 12.98
CA LEU A 288 -15.73 11.49 12.59
C LEU A 288 -15.01 10.78 13.74
N ASP A 289 -15.03 11.36 14.95
CA ASP A 289 -14.43 10.74 16.12
C ASP A 289 -15.07 9.36 16.43
N GLU A 290 -16.37 9.18 16.20
CA GLU A 290 -17.05 7.88 16.33
C GLU A 290 -16.54 6.85 15.32
N VAL A 291 -16.40 7.23 14.04
CA VAL A 291 -15.83 6.35 13.00
C VAL A 291 -14.41 5.94 13.39
N LEU A 292 -13.57 6.89 13.82
CA LEU A 292 -12.20 6.59 14.24
C LEU A 292 -12.15 5.73 15.51
N ALA A 293 -13.04 5.95 16.47
CA ALA A 293 -13.14 5.11 17.66
C ALA A 293 -13.57 3.67 17.32
N ARG A 294 -14.40 3.49 16.29
CA ARG A 294 -14.87 2.18 15.85
C ARG A 294 -13.78 1.33 15.18
N TRP A 295 -12.83 1.98 14.50
CA TRP A 295 -11.87 1.28 13.63
C TRP A 295 -10.40 1.39 14.04
N LEU A 296 -10.04 2.39 14.85
CA LEU A 296 -8.64 2.68 15.25
C LEU A 296 -8.44 2.61 16.76
N THR A 297 -9.19 1.79 17.48
CA THR A 297 -9.06 1.66 18.93
C THR A 297 -8.07 0.56 19.28
N LEU A 298 -7.08 0.89 20.12
CA LEU A 298 -6.17 -0.08 20.71
C LEU A 298 -6.95 -0.96 21.69
N THR A 299 -6.84 -2.26 21.50
CA THR A 299 -7.51 -3.28 22.29
C THR A 299 -6.78 -3.44 23.61
N ASP A 300 -7.52 -3.45 24.70
CA ASP A 300 -6.97 -3.80 26.01
C ASP A 300 -6.45 -5.25 25.99
N PRO A 301 -5.15 -5.50 26.18
CA PRO A 301 -4.59 -6.86 26.20
C PRO A 301 -5.31 -7.80 27.18
N ALA A 302 -5.80 -7.29 28.32
CA ALA A 302 -6.52 -8.09 29.31
C ALA A 302 -7.88 -8.60 28.79
N SER A 303 -8.44 -7.98 27.75
CA SER A 303 -9.66 -8.46 27.09
C SER A 303 -9.40 -9.65 26.16
N LEU A 304 -8.14 -9.93 25.82
CA LEU A 304 -7.72 -11.02 24.93
C LEU A 304 -7.22 -12.26 25.69
N GLY A 305 -7.07 -12.17 27.01
CA GLY A 305 -6.57 -13.25 27.85
C GLY A 305 -5.83 -12.72 29.08
N ASP A 306 -5.01 -13.56 29.71
CA ASP A 306 -4.14 -13.18 30.83
C ASP A 306 -2.86 -12.50 30.31
N TYR A 307 -3.03 -11.41 29.56
CA TYR A 307 -1.95 -10.63 28.95
C TYR A 307 -1.86 -9.24 29.57
N GLY A 308 -0.65 -8.82 29.94
CA GLY A 308 -0.36 -7.45 30.38
C GLY A 308 0.03 -6.48 29.25
N ALA A 309 0.47 -7.01 28.10
CA ALA A 309 0.83 -6.29 26.89
C ALA A 309 0.84 -7.28 25.72
N CYS A 310 0.68 -6.83 24.48
CA CYS A 310 0.75 -7.70 23.29
C CYS A 310 2.10 -7.52 22.60
N THR A 311 3.05 -8.42 22.88
CA THR A 311 4.45 -8.30 22.43
C THR A 311 4.94 -9.58 21.78
N ARG A 312 6.16 -9.59 21.25
CA ARG A 312 6.78 -10.78 20.68
C ARG A 312 6.77 -11.99 21.64
N SER A 313 6.94 -11.78 22.95
CA SER A 313 7.08 -12.88 23.93
C SER A 313 5.80 -13.69 24.14
N ASN A 314 4.65 -13.14 23.75
CA ASN A 314 3.36 -13.81 23.83
C ASN A 314 2.65 -13.87 22.47
N ASP A 315 3.44 -13.87 21.39
CA ASP A 315 2.92 -13.92 20.01
C ASP A 315 1.85 -12.84 19.77
N TYR A 316 2.09 -11.65 20.31
CA TYR A 316 1.21 -10.48 20.22
C TYR A 316 -0.22 -10.82 20.65
N CYS A 317 -0.35 -11.33 21.87
CA CYS A 317 -1.61 -11.83 22.42
C CYS A 317 -2.28 -12.91 21.55
N ALA A 318 -1.47 -13.79 20.95
CA ALA A 318 -1.92 -14.83 20.03
C ALA A 318 -2.81 -14.30 18.89
N SER A 319 -2.45 -13.14 18.31
CA SER A 319 -3.25 -12.53 17.25
C SER A 319 -3.49 -13.50 16.08
N PRO A 320 -4.73 -13.63 15.57
CA PRO A 320 -5.03 -14.54 14.46
C PRO A 320 -4.36 -14.13 13.15
N TRP A 321 -3.83 -12.92 13.07
CA TRP A 321 -3.18 -12.37 11.88
C TRP A 321 -1.65 -12.50 11.90
N LEU A 322 -1.09 -13.04 12.99
CA LEU A 322 0.35 -13.09 13.21
C LEU A 322 1.10 -13.88 12.12
N GLU A 323 0.56 -15.04 11.73
CA GLU A 323 1.19 -15.90 10.72
C GLU A 323 1.21 -15.27 9.33
N LEU A 324 0.24 -14.40 9.01
CA LEU A 324 0.26 -13.61 7.78
C LEU A 324 1.31 -12.50 7.90
N ALA A 325 1.31 -11.74 8.99
CA ALA A 325 2.23 -10.63 9.23
C ALA A 325 3.71 -11.06 9.38
N ARG A 326 4.00 -12.31 9.71
CA ARG A 326 5.39 -12.82 9.73
C ARG A 326 5.95 -13.13 8.35
N ARG A 327 5.14 -13.10 7.29
CA ARG A 327 5.57 -13.39 5.91
C ARG A 327 6.14 -12.14 5.28
N SER A 328 7.23 -12.29 4.54
CA SER A 328 7.89 -11.19 3.82
C SER A 328 8.04 -9.92 4.67
N PRO A 329 8.69 -9.99 5.85
CA PRO A 329 8.91 -8.80 6.65
C PRO A 329 9.81 -7.82 5.90
N THR A 330 9.61 -6.52 6.10
CA THR A 330 10.50 -5.48 5.58
C THR A 330 11.93 -5.76 6.02
N THR A 331 12.87 -5.68 5.08
CA THR A 331 14.30 -5.90 5.32
C THR A 331 15.13 -4.75 4.76
N PRO A 332 16.41 -4.61 5.14
CA PRO A 332 17.26 -3.59 4.57
C PRO A 332 17.45 -3.74 3.05
N VAL A 333 17.21 -2.64 2.32
CA VAL A 333 17.22 -2.55 0.84
C VAL A 333 18.53 -3.02 0.20
N LEU A 334 19.65 -2.89 0.91
CA LEU A 334 20.98 -3.27 0.45
C LEU A 334 21.62 -4.30 1.38
N SER A 335 20.83 -5.27 1.83
CA SER A 335 21.38 -6.50 2.37
C SER A 335 21.98 -7.34 1.23
N CYS A 336 23.04 -6.81 0.61
CA CYS A 336 24.09 -7.64 0.04
C CYS A 336 24.61 -8.48 1.22
N SER A 337 23.96 -9.61 1.45
CA SER A 337 24.58 -10.70 2.17
C SER A 337 25.80 -11.05 1.34
N VAL A 338 26.93 -10.44 1.69
CA VAL A 338 28.25 -10.94 1.30
C VAL A 338 28.27 -12.31 1.95
N GLY A 339 27.78 -13.31 1.21
CA GLY A 339 27.64 -14.66 1.71
C GLY A 339 28.99 -15.03 2.25
N LEU A 340 29.07 -15.23 3.57
CA LEU A 340 30.18 -15.97 4.12
C LEU A 340 30.27 -17.25 3.27
N PRO A 341 31.43 -17.55 2.68
CA PRO A 341 31.55 -18.69 1.79
C PRO A 341 30.95 -19.90 2.51
N PRO A 342 30.09 -20.68 1.84
CA PRO A 342 29.36 -21.76 2.49
C PRO A 342 30.37 -22.59 3.28
N GLN A 343 30.15 -22.68 4.60
CA GLN A 343 30.94 -23.56 5.45
C GLN A 343 30.80 -24.95 4.81
N ARG A 344 31.89 -25.42 4.20
CA ARG A 344 31.93 -26.72 3.54
C ARG A 344 31.67 -27.77 4.62
N SER A 345 30.42 -28.19 4.76
CA SER A 345 30.12 -29.49 5.34
C SER A 345 30.74 -30.50 4.37
N HIS A 346 31.74 -31.23 4.86
CA HIS A 346 32.37 -32.33 4.15
C HIS A 346 31.35 -33.47 4.00
N VAL A 347 30.39 -33.31 3.10
CA VAL A 347 29.58 -34.42 2.58
C VAL A 347 30.09 -34.70 1.17
N PRO A 348 30.64 -35.89 0.88
CA PRO A 348 31.10 -36.23 -0.45
C PRO A 348 29.87 -36.38 -1.36
N ALA A 349 29.57 -35.33 -2.13
CA ALA A 349 28.56 -35.37 -3.19
C ALA A 349 29.07 -36.24 -4.35
N ALA A 350 28.40 -37.35 -4.61
CA ALA A 350 28.60 -38.16 -5.81
C ALA A 350 28.24 -37.34 -7.07
N PRO A 351 29.03 -37.41 -8.15
CA PRO A 351 28.82 -36.57 -9.33
C PRO A 351 27.67 -37.10 -10.20
N LEU A 352 26.48 -36.50 -10.09
CA LEU A 352 25.35 -36.71 -11.02
C LEU A 352 25.33 -35.71 -12.18
N ALA A 353 26.50 -35.30 -12.68
CA ALA A 353 26.63 -34.33 -13.77
C ALA A 353 27.38 -34.83 -15.03
N PRO A 354 26.99 -35.96 -15.66
CA PRO A 354 27.21 -36.11 -17.09
C PRO A 354 25.95 -36.43 -17.94
N LEU A 355 24.78 -36.63 -17.33
CA LEU A 355 23.62 -37.17 -18.04
C LEU A 355 22.85 -36.16 -18.91
N VAL A 356 22.86 -34.87 -18.56
CA VAL A 356 22.10 -33.84 -19.30
C VAL A 356 22.81 -33.38 -20.59
N VAL A 357 24.14 -33.47 -20.65
CA VAL A 357 24.90 -33.09 -21.85
C VAL A 357 24.87 -34.19 -22.92
N MET A 358 24.79 -35.47 -22.52
CA MET A 358 24.72 -36.58 -23.49
C MET A 358 23.35 -36.70 -24.20
N THR A 359 22.26 -36.30 -23.56
CA THR A 359 20.91 -36.32 -24.19
C THR A 359 20.78 -35.24 -25.27
N LEU A 360 21.31 -34.03 -25.04
CA LEU A 360 21.29 -32.95 -26.03
C LEU A 360 22.17 -33.26 -27.26
N VAL A 361 23.36 -33.84 -27.07
CA VAL A 361 24.23 -34.24 -28.20
C VAL A 361 23.63 -35.38 -29.04
N ARG A 362 22.90 -36.32 -28.41
CA ARG A 362 22.17 -37.38 -29.14
C ARG A 362 20.98 -36.86 -29.95
N MET A 363 20.26 -35.84 -29.46
CA MET A 363 19.14 -35.24 -30.19
C MET A 363 19.60 -34.44 -31.42
N VAL A 364 20.69 -33.68 -31.31
CA VAL A 364 21.26 -32.91 -32.44
C VAL A 364 21.80 -33.85 -33.53
N ARG A 365 22.48 -34.95 -33.17
CA ARG A 365 22.95 -35.96 -34.15
C ARG A 365 21.82 -36.72 -34.84
N ARG A 366 20.67 -36.95 -34.17
CA ARG A 366 19.50 -37.58 -34.79
C ARG A 366 18.78 -36.69 -35.81
N ARG A 367 18.76 -35.37 -35.59
CA ARG A 367 18.20 -34.42 -36.57
C ARG A 367 19.08 -34.27 -37.81
N ALA A 368 20.40 -34.28 -37.66
CA ALA A 368 21.33 -34.19 -38.80
C ALA A 368 21.25 -35.39 -39.76
N ARG A 369 20.98 -36.61 -39.25
CA ARG A 369 20.84 -37.82 -40.08
C ARG A 369 19.53 -37.94 -40.86
N ARG A 370 18.51 -37.14 -40.52
CA ARG A 370 17.21 -37.15 -41.22
C ARG A 370 17.12 -36.17 -42.40
N ARG A 371 18.20 -35.43 -42.68
CA ARG A 371 18.32 -34.53 -43.85
C ARG A 371 19.42 -35.01 -44.80
N ALA A 372 19.36 -36.26 -45.22
CA ALA A 372 20.04 -36.70 -46.42
C ALA A 372 19.05 -36.58 -47.60
N PRO A 373 19.45 -36.02 -48.75
CA PRO A 373 18.55 -35.80 -49.87
C PRO A 373 18.26 -37.14 -50.59
N LEU A 374 16.98 -37.37 -50.90
CA LEU A 374 16.58 -38.32 -51.92
C LEU A 374 16.81 -37.66 -53.29
N GLU A 375 17.93 -38.00 -53.92
CA GLU A 375 18.13 -37.80 -55.36
C GLU A 375 18.06 -39.15 -56.08
N ALA A 376 17.12 -39.21 -57.04
CA ALA A 376 17.06 -40.00 -58.26
C ALA A 376 17.07 -41.54 -58.25
N ALA A 377 15.92 -42.13 -58.56
CA ALA A 377 15.67 -42.83 -59.84
C ALA A 377 14.17 -42.81 -60.18
#